data_AF-A0ABD0RG96-F1
#
_entry.id   AF-A0ABD0RG96-F1
#
_cell.length_a   1.000
_cell.length_b   1.000
_cell.length_c   1.000
_cell.angle_alpha   90.00
_cell.angle_beta   90.00
_cell.angle_gamma   90.00
#
_symmetry.space_group_name_H-M   'P 1'
#
loop_
_entity.id
_entity.type
_entity.pdbx_description
1 polymer ?
#
loop_
_entity_poly.entity_id
_entity_poly.type
_entity_poly.pdbx_seq_one_letter_code
_entity_poly.pdbx_strand_id
1 'polypeptide(L)' 'RPNAKVTIKPDQHVFRGETITLRCDIDGEGVTSWQYSWYKDGSVSVFSELQEHTFSPVNESDA' A
#
# COMPACT_ATOMS: atom_id res chain seq x y z
N ARG A 1 10.91 3.91 -17.87
CA ARG A 1 9.62 3.26 -17.49
C ARG A 1 9.49 3.43 -15.98
N PRO A 2 8.37 3.96 -15.47
CA PRO A 2 8.21 4.17 -14.03
C PRO A 2 8.36 2.84 -13.29
N ASN A 3 9.06 2.87 -12.15
CA ASN A 3 9.24 1.71 -11.29
C ASN A 3 8.52 1.95 -9.97
N ALA A 4 7.54 1.11 -9.64
CA ALA A 4 6.78 1.20 -8.41
C ALA A 4 7.37 0.26 -7.34
N LYS A 5 7.62 0.78 -6.15
CA LYS A 5 8.11 0.02 -4.99
C LYS A 5 7.16 0.19 -3.82
N VAL A 6 6.70 -0.92 -3.26
CA VAL A 6 5.82 -0.91 -2.09
C VAL A 6 6.64 -1.13 -0.82
N THR A 7 6.35 -0.34 0.21
CA THR A 7 6.89 -0.47 1.56
C THR A 7 5.76 -0.56 2.58
N ILE A 8 6.01 -1.18 3.72
CA ILE A 8 5.02 -1.44 4.77
C ILE A 8 5.54 -0.85 6.09
N LYS A 9 4.66 -0.26 6.90
CA LYS A 9 4.97 0.18 8.26
C LYS A 9 3.88 -0.29 9.24
N PRO A 10 4.25 -0.93 10.37
CA PRO A 10 5.58 -1.44 10.69
C PRO A 10 6.01 -2.57 9.73
N ASP A 11 7.31 -2.72 9.48
CA ASP A 11 7.90 -3.66 8.51
C ASP A 11 8.31 -5.01 9.13
N GLN A 12 8.03 -5.22 10.42
CA GLN A 12 8.50 -6.38 11.18
C GLN A 12 7.37 -7.34 11.58
N HIS A 13 6.80 -7.11 12.76
CA HIS A 13 5.75 -7.93 13.33
C HIS A 13 4.49 -7.09 13.38
N VAL A 14 3.46 -7.57 12.69
CA VAL A 14 2.13 -6.98 12.72
C VAL A 14 1.24 -7.91 13.53
N PHE A 15 0.61 -7.38 14.57
CA PHE A 15 -0.32 -8.10 15.41
C PHE A 15 -1.76 -7.79 15.02
N ARG A 16 -2.66 -8.74 15.29
CA ARG A 16 -4.09 -8.53 15.07
C ARG A 16 -4.58 -7.30 15.83
N GLY A 17 -5.38 -6.47 15.17
CA GLY A 17 -5.90 -5.24 15.75
C GLY A 17 -5.00 -4.01 15.56
N GLU A 18 -3.77 -4.20 15.06
CA GLU A 18 -2.90 -3.07 14.73
C GLU A 18 -3.38 -2.32 13.49
N THR A 19 -2.78 -1.15 13.29
CA THR A 19 -2.93 -0.33 12.09
C THR A 19 -1.63 -0.38 11.31
N ILE A 20 -1.70 -0.68 10.02
CA ILE A 20 -0.53 -0.61 9.14
C ILE A 20 -0.74 0.38 8.02
N THR A 21 0.37 0.89 7.51
CA THR A 21 0.41 1.76 6.35
C THR A 21 1.27 1.12 5.26
N LEU A 22 0.66 0.92 4.09
CA LEU A 22 1.35 0.62 2.85
C LEU A 22 1.69 1.92 2.14
N ARG A 23 2.86 1.99 1.52
CA ARG A 23 3.30 3.14 0.73
C ARG A 23 3.91 2.68 -0.59
N CYS A 24 3.48 3.29 -1.69
CA CYS A 24 3.96 3.00 -3.03
C CYS A 24 4.77 4.20 -3.56
N ASP A 25 6.09 4.06 -3.60
CA ASP A 25 6.97 5.06 -4.18
C ASP A 25 7.20 4.73 -5.67
N ILE A 26 6.99 5.72 -6.55
CA ILE A 26 7.17 5.56 -8.00
C ILE A 26 8.38 6.38 -8.43
N ASP A 27 9.44 5.70 -8.84
CA ASP A 27 10.62 6.33 -9.44
C ASP A 27 10.31 6.68 -10.90
N GLY A 28 10.05 7.97 -11.18
CA GLY A 28 9.79 8.48 -12.52
C GLY A 28 10.00 9.99 -12.62
N GLU A 29 10.73 10.44 -13.65
CA GLU A 29 10.90 11.87 -13.92
C GLU A 29 9.63 12.45 -14.55
N GLY A 30 9.16 13.60 -14.04
CA GLY A 30 8.22 14.48 -14.75
C GLY A 30 6.72 14.16 -14.65
N VAL A 31 6.30 13.11 -13.93
CA VAL A 31 4.88 12.83 -13.66
C VAL A 31 4.65 12.68 -12.17
N THR A 32 3.79 13.52 -11.59
CA THR A 32 3.50 13.55 -10.15
C THR A 32 2.05 13.22 -9.80
N SER A 33 1.15 13.16 -10.79
CA SER A 33 -0.27 12.84 -10.62
C SER A 33 -0.53 11.36 -10.91
N TRP A 34 -0.22 10.49 -9.95
CA TRP A 34 -0.40 9.05 -10.09
C TRP A 34 -1.71 8.59 -9.42
N GLN A 35 -2.39 7.65 -10.08
CA GLN A 35 -3.44 6.86 -9.45
C GLN A 35 -2.84 5.56 -8.90
N TYR A 36 -3.12 5.30 -7.63
CA TYR A 36 -2.65 4.14 -6.90
C TYR A 36 -3.77 3.11 -6.78
N SER A 37 -3.47 1.87 -7.14
CA SER A 37 -4.37 0.73 -7.00
C SER A 37 -3.75 -0.28 -6.06
N TRP A 38 -4.44 -0.57 -4.97
CA TRP A 38 -4.00 -1.51 -3.94
C TRP A 38 -4.70 -2.84 -4.14
N TYR A 39 -3.93 -3.92 -4.21
CA TYR A 39 -4.44 -5.26 -4.49
C TYR A 39 -4.29 -6.17 -3.27
N LYS A 40 -5.30 -7.00 -3.05
CA LYS A 40 -5.29 -8.09 -2.07
C LYS A 40 -5.82 -9.35 -2.75
N ASP A 41 -5.09 -10.45 -2.63
CA ASP A 41 -5.45 -11.76 -3.20
C ASP A 41 -5.77 -11.72 -4.71
N GLY A 42 -5.03 -10.90 -5.47
CA GLY A 42 -5.25 -10.73 -6.91
C GLY A 42 -6.47 -9.88 -7.30
N SER A 43 -7.19 -9.32 -6.32
CA SER A 43 -8.33 -8.42 -6.53
C SER A 43 -7.98 -6.99 -6.14
N VAL A 44 -8.56 -6.00 -6.83
CA VAL A 44 -8.41 -4.60 -6.40
C VAL A 44 -9.19 -4.40 -5.11
N SER A 45 -8.50 -3.97 -4.07
CA SER A 45 -9.10 -3.59 -2.79
C SER A 45 -9.53 -2.12 -2.81
N VAL A 46 -8.62 -1.21 -3.19
CA VAL A 46 -8.85 0.24 -3.10
C VAL A 46 -8.15 0.99 -4.23
N PHE A 47 -8.81 2.03 -4.76
CA PHE A 47 -8.22 3.06 -5.61
C PHE A 47 -8.00 4.34 -4.79
N SER A 48 -6.87 5.01 -5.00
CA SER A 48 -6.51 6.22 -4.27
C SER A 48 -5.65 7.15 -5.13
N GLU A 49 -5.82 8.46 -4.96
CA GLU A 49 -4.88 9.47 -5.47
C GLU A 49 -3.67 9.66 -4.53
N LEU A 50 -3.72 9.03 -3.35
CA LEU A 50 -2.63 9.06 -2.37
C LEU A 50 -1.74 7.83 -2.54
N GLN A 51 -0.44 8.07 -2.42
CA GLN A 51 0.59 7.02 -2.46
C GLN A 51 0.60 6.10 -1.23
N GLU A 52 -0.18 6.44 -0.19
CA GLU A 52 -0.28 5.71 1.07
C GLU A 52 -1.68 5.13 1.24
N HIS A 53 -1.75 3.89 1.71
CA HIS A 53 -2.98 3.23 2.12
C HIS A 53 -2.82 2.70 3.54
N THR A 54 -3.68 3.17 4.44
CA THR A 54 -3.68 2.76 5.83
C THR A 54 -4.95 1.99 6.12
N PHE A 55 -4.84 0.86 6.80
CA PHE A 55 -5.99 0.08 7.23
C PHE A 55 -5.83 -0.45 8.65
N SER A 56 -6.99 -0.67 9.29
CA SER A 56 -7.14 -1.24 10.62
C SER A 56 -8.57 -1.80 10.76
N PRO A 57 -8.80 -2.80 11.60
CA PRO A 57 -7.79 -3.64 12.25
C PRO A 57 -7.13 -4.59 11.25
N VAL A 58 -5.87 -4.96 11.51
CA VAL A 58 -5.22 -6.09 10.82
C VAL A 58 -5.80 -7.41 11.32
N ASN A 59 -6.05 -8.33 10.39
CA ASN A 59 -6.67 -9.63 10.60
C ASN A 59 -5.79 -10.76 10.03
N GLU A 60 -6.11 -12.01 10.35
CA GLU A 60 -5.40 -13.19 9.81
C GLU A 60 -5.49 -13.32 8.28
N SER A 61 -6.52 -12.74 7.66
CA SER A 61 -6.63 -12.72 6.20
C SER A 61 -5.74 -11.68 5.53
N ASP A 62 -5.04 -10.83 6.28
CA ASP A 62 -4.09 -9.84 5.75
C ASP A 62 -2.63 -10.36 5.71
N ALA A 63 -2.42 -11.61 6.18
CA ALA A 63 -1.14 -12.31 6.17
C ALA A 63 -0.82 -12.94 4.81
#